data_AF-A0A679JMD4-F1
#
_entry.id   AF-A0A679JMD4-F1
#
_cell.length_a   1.000
_cell.length_b   1.000
_cell.length_c   1.000
_cell.angle_alpha   90.00
_cell.angle_beta   90.00
_cell.angle_gamma   90.00
#
_symmetry.space_group_name_H-M   'P 1'
#
loop_
_entity.id
_entity.type
_entity.pdbx_description
1 polymer ?
#
loop_
_entity_poly.entity_id
_entity_poly.type
_entity_poly.pdbx_seq_one_letter_code
_entity_poly.pdbx_strand_id
1 'polypeptide(L)'
;MDMQNRLGNGPTAKCLTVTPANLTEISKRANGNFPAARIVEIIRYGGDIAGHGPQDMPLWGKVFSEKGGGGKGGGNYSRIAVGELLKYLESIQKN
;
A
#
# COMPACT_ATOMS: atom_id res chain seq x y z
N MET A 1 10.10 -13.88 0.54
CA MET A 1 9.93 -12.45 0.89
C MET A 1 9.97 -12.35 2.40
N ASP A 2 10.93 -11.60 2.94
CA ASP A 2 11.36 -11.65 4.34
C ASP A 2 10.28 -11.14 5.32
N MET A 3 10.12 -11.79 6.48
CA MET A 3 9.08 -11.47 7.49
C MET A 3 9.20 -10.04 8.03
N GLN A 4 10.43 -9.52 8.09
CA GLN A 4 10.78 -8.25 8.72
C GLN A 4 10.13 -7.04 8.04
N ASN A 5 9.95 -7.09 6.72
CA ASN A 5 9.41 -5.96 5.94
C ASN A 5 7.91 -5.72 6.20
N ARG A 6 7.15 -6.73 6.64
CA ARG A 6 5.70 -6.59 6.93
C ARG A 6 5.42 -5.90 8.26
N LEU A 7 6.40 -5.95 9.17
CA LEU A 7 6.31 -5.40 10.52
C LEU A 7 6.76 -3.94 10.60
N GLY A 8 7.27 -3.37 9.51
CA GLY A 8 7.83 -2.02 9.47
C GLY A 8 9.30 -1.92 9.89
N ASN A 9 9.96 -3.05 10.20
CA ASN A 9 11.33 -3.10 10.71
C ASN A 9 12.35 -3.47 9.62
N GLY A 10 12.13 -3.04 8.38
CA GLY A 10 13.04 -3.32 7.27
C GLY A 10 14.41 -2.60 7.41
N PRO A 11 15.41 -2.95 6.58
CA PRO A 11 16.76 -2.39 6.64
C PRO A 11 16.84 -0.85 6.59
N THR A 12 15.86 -0.22 5.95
CA THR A 12 15.77 1.23 5.81
C THR A 12 15.04 1.91 6.97
N ALA A 13 14.41 1.17 7.88
CA ALA A 13 13.57 1.72 8.94
C ALA A 13 14.31 2.71 9.85
N LYS A 14 15.61 2.50 10.08
CA LYS A 14 16.47 3.37 10.90
C LYS A 14 16.75 4.73 10.27
N CYS A 15 16.54 4.87 8.96
CA CYS A 15 16.77 6.09 8.21
C CYS A 15 15.48 6.89 7.96
N LEU A 16 14.32 6.37 8.38
CA LEU A 16 13.04 7.02 8.17
C LEU A 16 12.69 7.94 9.33
N THR A 17 12.28 9.16 9.00
CA THR A 17 11.78 10.15 9.98
C THR A 17 10.45 9.72 10.60
N VAL A 18 9.72 8.81 9.93
CA VAL A 18 8.47 8.21 10.41
C VAL A 18 8.56 6.70 10.32
N THR A 19 8.30 6.03 11.44
CA THR A 19 8.33 4.57 11.52
C THR A 19 7.22 3.97 10.65
N PRO A 20 7.53 3.05 9.72
CA PRO A 20 6.51 2.37 8.93
C PRO A 20 5.55 1.60 9.82
N ALA A 21 4.26 1.65 9.49
CA ALA A 21 3.27 0.91 10.23
C ALA A 21 3.41 -0.61 10.02
N ASN A 22 3.17 -1.39 11.08
CA ASN A 22 3.01 -2.84 10.97
C ASN A 22 1.76 -3.15 10.12
N LEU A 23 1.97 -3.67 8.91
CA LEU A 23 0.90 -3.94 7.95
C LEU A 23 0.08 -5.16 8.35
N THR A 24 0.53 -5.99 9.30
CA THR A 24 -0.21 -7.16 9.80
C THR A 24 -1.30 -6.81 10.81
N GLU A 25 -1.40 -5.53 11.21
CA GLU A 25 -2.32 -5.03 12.25
C GLU A 25 -3.26 -3.93 11.73
N ILE A 26 -3.49 -3.88 10.42
CA ILE A 26 -4.44 -2.94 9.82
C ILE A 26 -5.85 -3.22 10.35
N SER A 27 -6.30 -4.48 10.35
CA SER A 27 -7.63 -4.85 10.85
C SER A 27 -7.80 -4.49 12.33
N LYS A 28 -6.78 -4.75 13.16
CA LYS A 28 -6.81 -4.40 14.59
C LYS A 28 -7.02 -2.90 14.82
N ARG A 29 -6.35 -2.05 14.03
CA ARG A 29 -6.50 -0.59 14.09
C ARG A 29 -7.83 -0.10 13.52
N ALA A 30 -8.51 -0.91 12.71
CA ALA A 30 -9.80 -0.64 12.10
C ALA A 30 -10.93 -1.46 12.77
N ASN A 31 -10.92 -1.54 14.10
CA ASN A 31 -11.97 -2.18 14.90
C ASN A 31 -12.20 -3.66 14.55
N GLY A 32 -11.15 -4.37 14.16
CA GLY A 32 -11.19 -5.79 13.81
C GLY A 32 -11.56 -6.07 12.35
N ASN A 33 -11.96 -5.06 11.57
CA ASN A 33 -12.39 -5.22 10.18
C ASN A 33 -11.35 -4.66 9.21
N PHE A 34 -11.03 -5.42 8.15
CA PHE A 34 -10.11 -4.93 7.13
C PHE A 34 -10.78 -3.85 6.27
N PRO A 35 -10.28 -2.59 6.26
CA PRO A 35 -10.96 -1.47 5.62
C PRO A 35 -10.65 -1.39 4.11
N ALA A 36 -11.11 -2.38 3.34
CA ALA A 36 -10.71 -2.60 1.95
C ALA A 36 -10.84 -1.36 1.05
N ALA A 37 -11.97 -0.65 1.10
CA ALA A 37 -12.20 0.54 0.28
C ALA A 37 -11.15 1.64 0.54
N ARG A 38 -10.87 1.92 1.82
CA ARG A 38 -9.87 2.91 2.22
C ARG A 38 -8.46 2.49 1.78
N ILE A 39 -8.12 1.21 1.86
CA ILE A 39 -6.82 0.70 1.41
C ILE A 39 -6.67 0.86 -0.11
N VAL A 40 -7.72 0.58 -0.89
CA VAL A 40 -7.71 0.83 -2.34
C VAL A 40 -7.45 2.29 -2.65
N GLU A 41 -8.10 3.21 -1.93
CA GLU A 41 -7.88 4.65 -2.12
C GLU A 41 -6.43 5.04 -1.80
N ILE A 42 -5.88 4.57 -0.67
CA ILE A 42 -4.49 4.85 -0.28
C ILE A 42 -3.49 4.30 -1.31
N ILE A 43 -3.70 3.07 -1.80
CA ILE A 43 -2.83 2.51 -2.84
C ILE A 43 -2.95 3.34 -4.11
N ARG A 44 -4.17 3.66 -4.56
CA ARG A 44 -4.37 4.33 -5.85
C ARG A 44 -3.90 5.77 -5.84
N TYR A 45 -4.28 6.51 -4.79
CA TYR A 45 -4.21 7.96 -4.68
C TYR A 45 -3.12 8.47 -3.74
N GLY A 46 -2.50 7.57 -2.98
CA GLY A 46 -1.67 7.94 -1.85
C GLY A 46 -2.50 8.29 -0.61
N GLY A 47 -1.81 8.61 0.48
CA GLY A 47 -2.43 9.10 1.71
C GLY A 47 -1.66 10.32 2.24
N ASP A 48 -2.31 11.11 3.06
CA ASP A 48 -1.70 12.25 3.74
C ASP A 48 -0.93 11.73 4.96
N ILE A 49 0.32 11.29 4.75
CA ILE A 49 1.20 10.74 5.78
C ILE A 49 2.30 11.75 6.05
N ALA A 50 2.31 12.33 7.25
CA ALA A 50 3.41 13.17 7.72
C ALA A 50 4.74 12.41 7.53
N GLY A 51 5.74 13.04 6.91
CA GLY A 51 7.03 12.41 6.57
C GLY A 51 7.17 11.98 5.10
N HIS A 52 6.07 11.97 4.34
CA HIS A 52 6.09 11.91 2.88
C HIS A 52 5.36 13.16 2.37
N GLY A 53 6.03 14.02 1.60
CA GLY A 53 5.34 15.09 0.89
C GLY A 53 4.34 14.51 -0.11
N PRO A 54 3.38 15.31 -0.62
CA PRO A 54 2.44 14.86 -1.65
C PRO A 54 3.12 14.34 -2.93
N GLN A 55 4.42 14.60 -3.11
CA GLN A 55 5.24 14.06 -4.20
C GLN A 55 6.01 12.78 -3.86
N ASP A 56 6.18 12.43 -2.59
CA ASP A 56 7.00 11.29 -2.17
C ASP A 56 6.26 9.95 -2.28
N MET A 57 4.92 9.99 -2.20
CA MET A 57 4.10 8.82 -2.48
C MET A 57 3.65 8.87 -3.93
N PRO A 58 4.15 7.97 -4.81
CA PRO A 58 3.68 7.96 -6.18
C PRO A 58 2.21 7.57 -6.20
N LEU A 59 1.47 8.17 -7.13
CA LEU A 59 0.14 7.74 -7.48
C LEU A 59 0.23 6.34 -8.09
N TRP A 60 0.19 5.26 -7.29
CA TRP A 60 0.45 3.90 -7.79
C TRP A 60 -0.55 3.50 -8.86
N GLY A 61 -1.77 4.05 -8.82
CA GLY A 61 -2.74 3.88 -9.91
C GLY A 61 -2.17 4.32 -11.27
N LYS A 62 -1.49 5.46 -11.31
CA LYS A 62 -0.80 5.99 -12.51
C LYS A 62 0.46 5.20 -12.83
N VAL A 63 1.30 4.89 -11.83
CA VAL A 63 2.53 4.10 -12.05
C VAL A 63 2.22 2.74 -12.67
N PHE A 64 1.23 2.01 -12.13
CA PHE A 64 0.83 0.74 -12.73
C PHE A 64 0.20 0.93 -14.10
N SER A 65 -0.57 2.00 -14.31
CA SER A 65 -1.11 2.29 -15.64
C SER A 65 -0.02 2.52 -16.67
N GLU A 66 1.02 3.28 -16.34
CA GLU A 66 2.18 3.52 -17.20
C GLU A 66 2.96 2.23 -17.46
N LYS A 67 3.17 1.42 -16.41
CA LYS A 67 3.82 0.11 -16.54
C LYS A 67 3.04 -0.85 -17.45
N GLY A 68 1.70 -0.73 -17.48
CA GLY A 68 0.83 -1.49 -18.38
C GLY A 68 0.67 -0.89 -19.79
N GLY A 69 1.49 0.09 -20.18
CA GLY A 69 1.47 0.70 -21.51
C GLY A 69 0.49 1.87 -21.67
N GLY A 70 -0.10 2.36 -20.58
CA GLY A 70 -1.03 3.50 -20.61
C GLY A 70 -2.38 3.20 -21.27
N GLY A 71 -3.22 4.23 -21.41
CA GLY A 71 -4.55 4.11 -22.01
C GLY A 71 -5.43 3.05 -21.33
N LYS A 72 -6.26 2.35 -22.11
CA LYS A 72 -7.17 1.31 -21.59
C LYS A 72 -6.42 0.09 -21.05
N GLY A 73 -5.31 -0.32 -21.70
CA GLY A 73 -4.48 -1.46 -21.30
C GLY A 73 -3.81 -1.22 -19.95
N GLY A 74 -3.18 -0.06 -19.79
CA GLY A 74 -2.63 0.42 -18.53
C GLY A 74 -3.67 0.51 -17.42
N GLY A 75 -4.83 1.09 -17.72
CA GLY A 75 -5.94 1.15 -16.76
C GLY A 75 -6.38 -0.23 -16.26
N ASN A 76 -6.34 -1.26 -17.11
CA ASN A 76 -6.66 -2.63 -16.71
C ASN A 76 -5.55 -3.25 -15.84
N TYR A 77 -4.30 -3.09 -16.25
CA TYR A 77 -3.15 -3.55 -15.46
C TYR A 77 -3.13 -2.92 -14.06
N SER A 78 -3.41 -1.62 -13.97
CA SER A 78 -3.52 -0.89 -12.70
C SER A 78 -4.59 -1.48 -11.78
N ARG A 79 -5.80 -1.76 -12.30
CA ARG A 79 -6.87 -2.39 -11.50
C ARG A 79 -6.47 -3.77 -10.97
N ILE A 80 -5.82 -4.59 -11.78
CA ILE A 80 -5.35 -5.92 -11.38
C ILE A 80 -4.27 -5.78 -10.28
N ALA A 81 -3.25 -4.94 -10.51
CA ALA A 81 -2.16 -4.74 -9.55
C ALA A 81 -2.68 -4.24 -8.19
N VAL A 82 -3.59 -3.26 -8.18
CA VAL A 82 -4.20 -2.76 -6.95
C VAL A 82 -5.02 -3.84 -6.24
N GLY A 83 -5.77 -4.65 -7.00
CA GLY A 83 -6.55 -5.75 -6.45
C GLY A 83 -5.69 -6.85 -5.81
N GLU A 84 -4.57 -7.21 -6.44
CA GLU A 84 -3.64 -8.19 -5.89
C GLU A 84 -2.93 -7.69 -4.63
N LEU A 85 -2.55 -6.41 -4.59
CA LEU A 85 -2.01 -5.78 -3.38
C LEU A 85 -3.04 -5.75 -2.24
N LEU A 86 -4.29 -5.42 -2.54
CA LEU A 86 -5.38 -5.44 -1.57
C LEU A 86 -5.55 -6.82 -0.96
N LYS A 87 -5.68 -7.86 -1.79
CA LYS A 87 -5.83 -9.26 -1.35
C LYS A 87 -4.64 -9.71 -0.51
N TYR A 88 -3.43 -9.35 -0.91
CA TYR A 88 -2.23 -9.67 -0.15
C TYR A 88 -2.25 -9.00 1.23
N LEU A 89 -2.55 -7.70 1.29
CA LEU A 89 -2.66 -6.98 2.56
C LEU A 89 -3.73 -7.59 3.47
N GLU A 90 -4.89 -7.98 2.93
CA GLU A 90 -5.92 -8.67 3.68
C GLU A 90 -5.43 -10.03 4.21
N SER A 91 -4.73 -10.81 3.38
CA SER A 91 -4.25 -12.15 3.76
C SER A 91 -3.19 -12.16 4.86
N ILE A 92 -2.47 -11.06 5.08
CA ILE A 92 -1.42 -10.96 6.09
C ILE A 92 -1.90 -10.39 7.42
N GLN A 93 -3.20 -10.06 7.54
CA GLN A 93 -3.76 -9.58 8.78
C GLN A 93 -3.72 -10.67 9.85
N LYS A 94 -3.24 -10.30 11.03
CA LYS A 94 -3.29 -11.14 12.22
C LYS A 94 -4.51 -10.73 13.01
N ASN A 95 -5.56 -11.54 12.98
CA ASN A 95 -6.68 -11.41 13.89
C ASN A 95 -6.21 -11.75 15.31
#